data_AF-J7S0Z3-F1
#
_entry.id   AF-J7S0Z3-F1
#
_cell.length_a   1.000
_cell.length_b   1.000
_cell.length_c   1.000
_cell.angle_alpha   90.00
_cell.angle_beta   90.00
_cell.angle_gamma   90.00
#
_symmetry.space_group_name_H-M   'P 1'
#
loop_
_entity.id
_entity.type
_entity.pdbx_description
1 polymer ?
#
loop_
_entity_poly.entity_id
_entity_poly.type
_entity_poly.pdbx_seq_one_letter_code
_entity_poly.pdbx_strand_id
1 'polypeptide(L)'
;MRRRLYANCLNRNFDEVLAEVREIPFESMDYNFLKVYLAKSCQWGHTESVNHIWYKYVVRKNTLLVDPELLCSIGNLAIYDRKNFMPNDIYKYYVKHYGREETPKNSQWRYELLRIKTESFARTTSTKTNFREKWKVFLQDMDNCLPLITRFRVRDFPNLVESYRDETQDGKDLMVEYLFEEKMVAVKNPYSLPMLLNFMLLETSFSADLKMSLFKRFFTVHQFLPKEDSVMILVRACSNDAYRLNDLFGFCGDFSLSEMSPRIFQPVKKVFNEKQLDQGSFPLLAARINSSTSH
;
A
#
# COMPACT_ATOMS: atom_id res chain seq x y z
N MET A 1 4.18 39.24 -19.40
CA MET A 1 3.53 37.92 -19.49
C MET A 1 4.17 36.87 -18.57
N ARG A 2 5.43 36.47 -18.76
CA ARG A 2 6.08 35.43 -17.92
C ARG A 2 5.98 35.68 -16.41
N ARG A 3 6.38 36.85 -15.90
CA ARG A 3 6.26 37.18 -14.46
C ARG A 3 4.84 37.07 -13.91
N ARG A 4 3.82 37.40 -14.71
CA ARG A 4 2.40 37.29 -14.33
C ARG A 4 1.98 35.83 -14.17
N LEU A 5 2.34 34.97 -15.13
CA LEU A 5 2.04 33.53 -15.06
C LEU A 5 2.66 32.88 -13.83
N TYR A 6 3.93 33.19 -13.53
CA TYR A 6 4.58 32.73 -12.30
C TYR A 6 3.86 33.26 -11.05
N ALA A 7 3.54 34.56 -10.99
CA ALA A 7 2.84 35.14 -9.85
C ALA A 7 1.46 34.47 -9.63
N ASN A 8 0.65 34.34 -10.67
CA ASN A 8 -0.66 33.70 -10.60
C ASN A 8 -0.56 32.23 -10.19
N CYS A 9 0.42 31.49 -10.72
CA CYS A 9 0.70 30.11 -10.32
C CYS A 9 1.08 30.01 -8.84
N LEU A 10 1.94 30.91 -8.34
CA LEU A 10 2.37 30.91 -6.94
C LEU A 10 1.25 31.36 -5.98
N ASN A 11 0.35 32.22 -6.46
CA ASN A 11 -0.85 32.67 -5.75
C ASN A 11 -2.04 31.71 -5.87
N ARG A 12 -1.85 30.55 -6.52
CA ARG A 12 -2.86 29.48 -6.68
C ARG A 12 -4.04 29.82 -7.59
N ASN A 13 -3.90 30.81 -8.48
CA ASN A 13 -4.89 31.13 -9.50
C ASN A 13 -4.78 30.17 -10.70
N PHE A 14 -4.90 28.85 -10.45
CA PHE A 14 -4.57 27.82 -11.43
C PHE A 14 -5.48 27.83 -12.68
N ASP A 15 -6.76 28.18 -12.53
CA ASP A 15 -7.70 28.28 -13.66
C ASP A 15 -7.34 29.42 -14.62
N GLU A 16 -7.00 30.59 -14.10
CA GLU A 16 -6.54 31.74 -14.88
C GLU A 16 -5.24 31.40 -15.62
N VAL A 17 -4.30 30.77 -14.91
CA VAL A 17 -3.04 30.31 -15.50
C VAL A 17 -3.31 29.29 -16.61
N LEU A 18 -4.25 28.36 -16.40
CA LEU A 18 -4.58 27.33 -17.38
C LEU A 18 -5.16 27.93 -18.66
N ALA A 19 -6.06 28.90 -18.51
CA ALA A 19 -6.64 29.64 -19.63
C ALA A 19 -5.54 30.31 -20.46
N GLU A 20 -4.61 31.02 -19.80
CA GLU A 20 -3.49 31.65 -20.50
C GLU A 20 -2.54 30.63 -21.14
N VAL A 21 -2.20 29.53 -20.44
CA VAL A 21 -1.27 28.49 -20.93
C VAL A 21 -1.79 27.77 -22.17
N ARG A 22 -3.11 27.61 -22.30
CA ARG A 22 -3.74 26.99 -23.46
C ARG A 22 -3.49 27.77 -24.74
N GLU A 23 -3.51 29.10 -24.65
CA GLU A 23 -3.33 30.03 -25.77
C GLU A 23 -1.85 30.20 -26.19
N ILE A 24 -0.90 29.84 -25.33
CA ILE A 24 0.53 29.98 -25.65
C ILE A 24 0.94 28.93 -26.69
N PRO A 25 1.47 29.35 -27.86
CA PRO A 25 2.04 28.44 -28.85
C PRO A 25 3.17 27.61 -28.25
N PHE A 26 3.23 26.35 -28.64
CA PHE A 26 4.18 25.37 -28.09
C PHE A 26 5.64 25.86 -28.16
N GLU A 27 6.02 26.46 -29.29
CA GLU A 27 7.37 26.93 -29.60
C GLU A 27 7.82 28.07 -28.69
N SER A 28 6.86 28.80 -28.11
CA SER A 28 7.09 29.94 -27.22
C SER A 28 7.04 29.61 -25.73
N MET A 29 6.72 28.35 -25.40
CA MET A 29 6.45 27.92 -24.03
C MET A 29 7.73 27.87 -23.19
N ASP A 30 7.66 28.43 -21.97
CA ASP A 30 8.75 28.35 -21.01
C ASP A 30 8.69 27.01 -20.24
N TYR A 31 9.65 26.12 -20.51
CA TYR A 31 9.72 24.81 -19.88
C TYR A 31 10.00 24.86 -18.38
N ASN A 32 10.74 25.86 -17.90
CA ASN A 32 10.96 26.02 -16.45
C ASN A 32 9.66 26.40 -15.76
N PHE A 33 8.87 27.25 -16.42
CA PHE A 33 7.53 27.60 -15.93
C PHE A 33 6.63 26.37 -15.88
N LEU A 34 6.60 25.55 -16.95
CA LEU A 34 5.79 24.32 -16.98
C LEU A 34 6.15 23.36 -15.85
N LYS A 35 7.44 23.20 -15.52
CA LYS A 35 7.89 22.36 -14.40
C LYS A 35 7.33 22.87 -13.06
N VAL A 36 7.47 24.17 -12.81
CA VAL A 36 6.94 24.81 -11.59
C VAL A 36 5.42 24.69 -11.54
N TYR A 37 4.75 24.99 -12.65
CA TYR A 37 3.30 24.97 -12.75
C TYR A 37 2.73 23.56 -12.57
N LEU A 38 3.34 22.53 -13.16
CA LEU A 38 2.96 21.13 -12.93
C LEU A 38 3.13 20.75 -11.46
N ALA A 39 4.29 21.03 -10.87
CA ALA A 39 4.57 20.72 -9.47
C ALA A 39 3.58 21.40 -8.52
N LYS A 40 3.28 22.70 -8.74
CA LYS A 40 2.31 23.44 -7.94
C LYS A 40 0.88 22.96 -8.17
N SER A 41 0.49 22.65 -9.40
CA SER A 41 -0.83 22.11 -9.70
C SER A 41 -1.03 20.76 -9.01
N CYS A 42 -0.03 19.88 -9.01
CA CYS A 42 -0.09 18.63 -8.24
C CYS A 42 -0.17 18.88 -6.73
N GLN A 43 0.67 19.77 -6.20
CA GLN A 43 0.69 20.11 -4.77
C GLN A 43 -0.68 20.60 -4.27
N TRP A 44 -1.39 21.38 -5.09
CA TRP A 44 -2.69 21.97 -4.76
C TRP A 44 -3.89 21.21 -5.33
N GLY A 45 -3.68 20.04 -5.94
CA GLY A 45 -4.74 19.19 -6.47
C GLY A 45 -5.52 19.78 -7.64
N HIS A 46 -4.91 20.66 -8.45
CA HIS A 46 -5.57 21.23 -9.62
C HIS A 46 -5.42 20.29 -10.84
N THR A 47 -6.31 19.31 -10.92
CA THR A 47 -6.24 18.21 -11.88
C THR A 47 -6.37 18.65 -13.34
N GLU A 48 -7.12 19.71 -13.63
CA GLU A 48 -7.27 20.20 -15.01
C GLU A 48 -5.96 20.73 -15.58
N SER A 49 -5.17 21.44 -14.77
CA SER A 49 -3.83 21.88 -15.15
C SER A 49 -2.88 20.68 -15.34
N VAL A 50 -2.90 19.73 -14.40
CA VAL A 50 -2.09 18.51 -14.47
C VAL A 50 -2.40 17.71 -15.73
N ASN A 51 -3.68 17.49 -16.03
CA ASN A 51 -4.13 16.78 -17.23
C ASN A 51 -3.68 17.50 -18.51
N HIS A 52 -3.89 18.81 -18.58
CA HIS A 52 -3.48 19.59 -19.74
C HIS A 52 -1.97 19.46 -19.98
N ILE A 53 -1.16 19.63 -18.93
CA ILE A 53 0.29 19.55 -19.05
C ILE A 53 0.75 18.15 -19.43
N TRP A 54 0.21 17.11 -18.78
CA TRP A 54 0.52 15.72 -19.03
C TRP A 54 0.26 15.35 -20.49
N TYR A 55 -0.96 15.56 -20.99
CA TYR A 55 -1.29 15.15 -22.35
C TYR A 55 -0.62 16.00 -23.42
N LYS A 56 -0.53 17.33 -23.24
CA LYS A 56 0.06 18.23 -24.25
C LYS A 56 1.58 18.13 -24.28
N TYR A 57 2.26 18.27 -23.16
CA TYR A 57 3.73 18.44 -23.12
C TYR A 57 4.50 17.16 -22.78
N VAL A 58 3.93 16.26 -21.99
CA VAL A 58 4.59 14.99 -21.62
C VAL A 58 4.30 13.92 -22.68
N VAL A 59 3.04 13.63 -22.96
CA VAL A 59 2.65 12.53 -23.86
C VAL A 59 2.79 12.92 -25.34
N ARG A 60 2.11 13.98 -25.79
CA ARG A 60 2.04 14.31 -27.23
C ARG A 60 3.33 14.93 -27.76
N LYS A 61 3.93 15.86 -27.02
CA LYS A 61 5.13 16.59 -27.47
C LYS A 61 6.43 15.98 -26.95
N ASN A 62 6.39 15.18 -25.89
CA ASN A 62 7.56 14.53 -25.29
C ASN A 62 8.71 15.51 -25.00
N THR A 63 8.39 16.73 -24.56
CA THR A 63 9.38 17.79 -24.28
C THR A 63 9.56 18.08 -22.80
N LEU A 64 8.61 17.68 -21.96
CA LEU A 64 8.70 17.83 -20.52
C LEU A 64 9.07 16.48 -19.88
N LEU A 65 10.29 16.40 -19.35
CA LEU A 65 10.71 15.30 -18.48
C LEU A 65 10.14 15.55 -17.07
N VAL A 66 9.46 14.54 -16.52
CA VAL A 66 8.83 14.60 -15.20
C VAL A 66 9.55 13.64 -14.25
N ASP A 67 9.98 14.16 -13.10
CA ASP A 67 10.73 13.39 -12.11
C ASP A 67 9.83 12.33 -11.43
N PRO A 68 10.38 11.18 -11.01
CA PRO A 68 9.59 10.08 -10.43
C PRO A 68 8.72 10.46 -9.21
N GLU A 69 9.20 11.39 -8.37
CA GLU A 69 8.44 11.89 -7.22
C GLU A 69 7.16 12.62 -7.66
N LEU A 70 7.27 13.44 -8.70
CA LEU A 70 6.13 14.15 -9.27
C LEU A 70 5.19 13.19 -10.01
N LEU A 71 5.72 12.15 -10.67
CA LEU A 71 4.89 11.07 -11.23
C LEU A 71 4.03 10.38 -10.16
N CYS A 72 4.58 10.11 -8.97
CA CYS A 72 3.81 9.57 -7.85
C CYS A 72 2.70 10.54 -7.39
N SER A 73 3.01 11.84 -7.35
CA SER A 73 2.04 12.87 -6.97
C SER A 73 0.89 12.97 -7.98
N ILE A 74 1.21 12.99 -9.28
CA ILE A 74 0.23 12.97 -10.38
C ILE A 74 -0.62 11.70 -10.28
N GLY A 75 0.01 10.54 -10.07
CA GLY A 75 -0.67 9.25 -9.99
C GLY A 75 -1.67 9.17 -8.83
N ASN A 76 -1.29 9.65 -7.65
CA ASN A 76 -2.22 9.73 -6.51
C ASN A 76 -3.41 10.65 -6.82
N LEU A 77 -3.16 11.84 -7.40
CA LEU A 77 -4.23 12.76 -7.80
C LEU A 77 -5.19 12.11 -8.83
N ALA A 78 -4.64 11.36 -9.79
CA ALA A 78 -5.41 10.65 -10.80
C ALA A 78 -6.35 9.58 -10.20
N ILE A 79 -5.93 8.89 -9.13
CA ILE A 79 -6.81 7.98 -8.39
C ILE A 79 -8.00 8.75 -7.82
N TYR A 80 -7.76 9.88 -7.14
CA TYR A 80 -8.80 10.70 -6.51
C TYR A 80 -9.82 11.24 -7.52
N ASP A 81 -9.36 11.69 -8.68
CA ASP A 81 -10.21 12.26 -9.72
C ASP A 81 -10.73 11.25 -10.74
N ARG A 82 -10.59 9.94 -10.45
CA ARG A 82 -11.08 8.83 -11.29
C ARG A 82 -10.55 8.90 -12.74
N LYS A 83 -9.30 9.33 -12.91
CA LYS A 83 -8.60 9.38 -14.22
C LYS A 83 -7.94 8.04 -14.52
N ASN A 84 -8.76 7.03 -14.74
CA ASN A 84 -8.39 5.60 -14.62
C ASN A 84 -7.28 5.11 -15.57
N PHE A 85 -7.12 5.72 -16.74
CA PHE A 85 -6.06 5.35 -17.70
C PHE A 85 -4.68 5.92 -17.32
N MET A 86 -4.68 7.03 -16.58
CA MET A 86 -3.47 7.82 -16.32
C MET A 86 -2.43 7.07 -15.47
N PRO A 87 -2.78 6.34 -14.38
CA PRO A 87 -1.80 5.59 -13.59
C PRO A 87 -0.99 4.55 -14.39
N ASN A 88 -1.62 3.85 -15.33
CA ASN A 88 -0.92 2.90 -16.20
C ASN A 88 0.05 3.62 -17.15
N ASP A 89 -0.38 4.75 -17.73
CA ASP A 89 0.46 5.56 -18.62
C ASP A 89 1.64 6.19 -17.88
N ILE A 90 1.43 6.65 -16.64
CA ILE A 90 2.48 7.15 -15.75
C ILE A 90 3.52 6.07 -15.47
N TYR A 91 3.08 4.84 -15.14
CA TYR A 91 4.03 3.74 -14.89
C TYR A 91 4.83 3.38 -16.16
N LYS A 92 4.17 3.30 -17.33
CA LYS A 92 4.87 3.08 -18.61
C LYS A 92 5.90 4.17 -18.91
N TYR A 93 5.53 5.43 -18.65
CA TYR A 93 6.45 6.57 -18.77
C TYR A 93 7.67 6.39 -17.85
N TYR A 94 7.44 6.04 -16.58
CA TYR A 94 8.52 5.79 -15.64
C TYR A 94 9.46 4.67 -16.11
N VAL A 95 8.92 3.52 -16.54
CA VAL A 95 9.75 2.41 -17.04
C VAL A 95 10.58 2.84 -18.25
N LYS A 96 10.00 3.60 -19.17
CA LYS A 96 10.69 4.10 -20.37
C LYS A 96 11.85 5.03 -20.05
N HIS A 97 11.69 5.92 -19.06
CA HIS A 97 12.65 7.00 -18.78
C HIS A 97 13.62 6.71 -17.61
N TYR A 98 13.19 5.92 -16.62
CA TYR A 98 13.93 5.68 -15.36
C TYR A 98 14.07 4.20 -15.02
N GLY A 99 13.41 3.29 -15.75
CA GLY A 99 13.32 1.87 -15.40
C GLY A 99 14.63 1.07 -15.49
N ARG A 100 15.72 1.67 -15.98
CA ARG A 100 17.03 1.00 -16.14
C ARG A 100 17.94 1.14 -14.92
N GLU A 101 17.68 2.09 -14.02
CA GLU A 101 18.55 2.34 -12.87
C GLU A 101 18.12 1.52 -11.65
N GLU A 102 19.00 0.67 -11.13
CA GLU A 102 18.73 -0.10 -9.90
C GLU A 102 19.31 0.61 -8.68
N THR A 103 18.69 1.74 -8.30
CA THR A 103 19.02 2.44 -7.05
C THR A 103 17.93 2.26 -6.00
N PRO A 104 18.24 2.32 -4.69
CA PRO A 104 17.23 2.22 -3.63
C PRO A 104 16.08 3.21 -3.79
N LYS A 105 16.40 4.44 -4.22
CA LYS A 105 15.41 5.49 -4.50
C LYS A 105 14.51 5.11 -5.67
N ASN A 106 15.08 4.54 -6.74
CA ASN A 106 14.29 4.06 -7.87
C ASN A 106 13.41 2.87 -7.50
N SER A 107 13.89 1.94 -6.66
CA SER A 107 13.05 0.85 -6.13
C SER A 107 11.84 1.38 -5.35
N GLN A 108 12.03 2.44 -4.56
CA GLN A 108 10.93 3.09 -3.84
C GLN A 108 9.91 3.72 -4.79
N TRP A 109 10.35 4.42 -5.84
CA TRP A 109 9.44 4.98 -6.84
C TRP A 109 8.71 3.92 -7.65
N ARG A 110 9.41 2.85 -8.03
CA ARG A 110 8.79 1.70 -8.69
C ARG A 110 7.69 1.10 -7.83
N TYR A 111 7.94 0.92 -6.53
CA TYR A 111 6.94 0.46 -5.58
C TYR A 111 5.72 1.38 -5.55
N GLU A 112 5.92 2.68 -5.35
CA GLU A 112 4.81 3.64 -5.25
C GLU A 112 3.99 3.73 -6.54
N LEU A 113 4.63 3.72 -7.70
CA LEU A 113 3.93 3.77 -8.98
C LEU A 113 3.13 2.50 -9.28
N LEU A 114 3.65 1.32 -8.95
CA LEU A 114 2.92 0.06 -9.06
C LEU A 114 1.77 -0.02 -8.05
N ARG A 115 1.98 0.48 -6.82
CA ARG A 115 0.92 0.63 -5.81
C ARG A 115 -0.22 1.50 -6.34
N ILE A 116 0.11 2.67 -6.89
CA ILE A 116 -0.86 3.59 -7.49
C ILE A 116 -1.62 2.91 -8.64
N LYS A 117 -0.91 2.21 -9.54
CA LYS A 117 -1.52 1.47 -10.65
C LYS A 117 -2.51 0.41 -10.15
N THR A 118 -2.12 -0.38 -9.15
CA THR A 118 -2.94 -1.44 -8.55
C THR A 118 -4.17 -0.86 -7.85
N GLU A 119 -3.98 0.20 -7.06
CA GLU A 119 -5.07 0.89 -6.34
C GLU A 119 -6.06 1.57 -7.28
N SER A 120 -5.56 2.16 -8.38
CA SER A 120 -6.40 2.71 -9.43
C SER A 120 -7.29 1.63 -10.04
N PHE A 121 -6.74 0.44 -10.31
CA PHE A 121 -7.51 -0.69 -10.84
C PHE A 121 -8.59 -1.13 -9.85
N ALA A 122 -8.22 -1.33 -8.57
CA ALA A 122 -9.14 -1.75 -7.52
C ALA A 122 -10.31 -0.77 -7.33
N ARG A 123 -10.02 0.53 -7.35
CA ARG A 123 -11.02 1.60 -7.25
C ARG A 123 -11.94 1.69 -8.47
N THR A 124 -11.37 1.63 -9.67
CA THR A 124 -12.11 1.86 -10.91
C THR A 124 -13.10 0.74 -11.21
N THR A 125 -12.66 -0.49 -10.98
CA THR A 125 -13.47 -1.66 -11.32
C THR A 125 -14.60 -1.89 -10.33
N SER A 126 -14.50 -1.36 -9.09
CA SER A 126 -15.55 -1.38 -8.06
C SER A 126 -16.31 -2.72 -8.06
N THR A 127 -17.61 -2.73 -8.32
CA THR A 127 -18.48 -3.92 -8.33
C THR A 127 -18.40 -4.77 -9.61
N LYS A 128 -17.78 -4.28 -10.69
CA LYS A 128 -17.67 -5.03 -11.96
C LYS A 128 -16.65 -6.17 -11.89
N THR A 129 -15.78 -6.15 -10.89
CA THR A 129 -14.67 -7.09 -10.77
C THR A 129 -14.56 -7.51 -9.32
N ASN A 130 -14.64 -8.83 -9.10
CA ASN A 130 -14.51 -9.40 -7.77
C ASN A 130 -13.09 -9.20 -7.20
N PHE A 131 -12.97 -9.36 -5.89
CA PHE A 131 -11.71 -9.21 -5.18
C PHE A 131 -10.65 -10.18 -5.69
N ARG A 132 -11.03 -11.42 -6.03
CA ARG A 132 -10.10 -12.42 -6.57
C ARG A 132 -9.34 -11.91 -7.79
N GLU A 133 -10.02 -11.26 -8.73
CA GLU A 133 -9.39 -10.74 -9.94
C GLU A 133 -8.51 -9.52 -9.62
N LYS A 134 -8.93 -8.65 -8.69
CA LYS A 134 -8.09 -7.56 -8.18
C LYS A 134 -6.84 -8.07 -7.46
N TRP A 135 -6.96 -9.17 -6.73
CA TRP A 135 -5.84 -9.85 -6.08
C TRP A 135 -4.87 -10.44 -7.11
N LYS A 136 -5.36 -11.01 -8.21
CA LYS A 136 -4.48 -11.43 -9.32
C LYS A 136 -3.70 -10.26 -9.91
N VAL A 137 -4.35 -9.11 -10.11
CA VAL A 137 -3.66 -7.89 -10.59
C VAL A 137 -2.60 -7.45 -9.59
N PHE A 138 -2.89 -7.47 -8.29
CA PHE A 138 -1.88 -7.24 -7.25
C PHE A 138 -0.69 -8.20 -7.39
N LEU A 139 -0.92 -9.50 -7.59
CA LEU A 139 0.18 -10.46 -7.78
C LEU A 139 0.96 -10.20 -9.07
N GLN A 140 0.31 -9.82 -10.16
CA GLN A 140 0.97 -9.51 -11.43
C GLN A 140 1.83 -8.24 -11.35
N ASP A 141 1.28 -7.18 -10.75
CA ASP A 141 1.88 -5.85 -10.73
C ASP A 141 2.81 -5.62 -9.54
N MET A 142 2.54 -6.19 -8.37
CA MET A 142 3.36 -6.00 -7.17
C MET A 142 4.27 -7.21 -6.93
N ASP A 143 3.70 -8.40 -6.73
CA ASP A 143 4.44 -9.61 -6.32
C ASP A 143 5.49 -10.03 -7.36
N ASN A 144 5.10 -10.07 -8.64
CA ASN A 144 5.96 -10.53 -9.73
C ASN A 144 6.97 -9.50 -10.23
N CYS A 145 6.74 -8.21 -9.96
CA CYS A 145 7.51 -7.12 -10.56
C CYS A 145 8.47 -6.43 -9.58
N LEU A 146 8.38 -6.70 -8.28
CA LEU A 146 9.21 -6.10 -7.24
C LEU A 146 10.20 -7.12 -6.65
N PRO A 147 11.34 -6.68 -6.08
CA PRO A 147 12.27 -7.58 -5.41
C PRO A 147 11.58 -8.40 -4.30
N LEU A 148 12.01 -9.65 -4.09
CA LEU A 148 11.42 -10.56 -3.10
C LEU A 148 11.50 -10.05 -1.65
N ILE A 149 12.44 -9.14 -1.37
CA ILE A 149 12.59 -8.50 -0.06
C ILE A 149 11.53 -7.42 0.21
N THR A 150 10.75 -7.04 -0.80
CA THR A 150 9.76 -5.96 -0.69
C THR A 150 8.64 -6.36 0.24
N ARG A 151 8.40 -5.54 1.26
CA ARG A 151 7.32 -5.75 2.22
C ARG A 151 6.04 -5.05 1.74
N PHE A 152 4.92 -5.75 1.82
CA PHE A 152 3.60 -5.18 1.53
C PHE A 152 2.83 -4.97 2.83
N ARG A 153 2.17 -3.82 2.97
CA ARG A 153 1.33 -3.51 4.14
C ARG A 153 -0.07 -3.19 3.69
N VAL A 154 -1.06 -3.71 4.43
CA VAL A 154 -2.49 -3.48 4.16
C VAL A 154 -2.83 -1.98 4.00
N ARG A 155 -2.25 -1.13 4.85
CA ARG A 155 -2.50 0.33 4.85
C ARG A 155 -2.11 1.03 3.55
N ASP A 156 -1.23 0.43 2.75
CA ASP A 156 -0.75 1.01 1.51
C ASP A 156 -1.78 0.82 0.37
N PHE A 157 -2.78 -0.06 0.59
CA PHE A 157 -3.80 -0.48 -0.39
C PHE A 157 -5.25 -0.31 0.08
N PRO A 158 -5.70 0.93 0.41
CA PRO A 158 -7.04 1.16 0.95
C PRO A 158 -8.19 0.74 0.02
N ASN A 159 -8.07 0.88 -1.30
CA ASN A 159 -9.13 0.50 -2.24
C ASN A 159 -9.20 -1.03 -2.42
N LEU A 160 -8.06 -1.72 -2.34
CA LEU A 160 -8.03 -3.18 -2.34
C LEU A 160 -8.65 -3.74 -1.04
N VAL A 161 -8.39 -3.11 0.11
CA VAL A 161 -9.04 -3.44 1.39
C VAL A 161 -10.55 -3.30 1.28
N GLU A 162 -11.02 -2.15 0.78
CA GLU A 162 -12.44 -1.90 0.64
C GLU A 162 -13.10 -2.91 -0.29
N SER A 163 -12.43 -3.26 -1.39
CA SER A 163 -12.93 -4.31 -2.28
C SER A 163 -13.03 -5.69 -1.63
N TYR A 164 -12.21 -6.02 -0.63
CA TYR A 164 -12.34 -7.27 0.11
C TYR A 164 -13.54 -7.22 1.06
N ARG A 165 -13.76 -6.07 1.71
CA ARG A 165 -14.90 -5.87 2.63
C ARG A 165 -16.23 -6.01 1.92
N ASP A 166 -16.33 -5.40 0.73
CA ASP A 166 -17.51 -5.40 -0.12
C ASP A 166 -17.76 -6.74 -0.84
N GLU A 167 -16.85 -7.71 -0.72
CA GLU A 167 -16.98 -9.01 -1.35
C GLU A 167 -18.09 -9.85 -0.71
N THR A 168 -18.72 -10.70 -1.52
CA THR A 168 -19.73 -11.66 -1.04
C THR A 168 -19.11 -12.68 -0.08
N GLN A 169 -19.92 -13.32 0.76
CA GLN A 169 -19.43 -14.36 1.67
C GLN A 169 -18.76 -15.51 0.90
N ASP A 170 -19.37 -15.98 -0.18
CA ASP A 170 -18.79 -16.99 -1.07
C ASP A 170 -17.42 -16.56 -1.61
N GLY A 171 -17.27 -15.28 -1.99
CA GLY A 171 -15.99 -14.73 -2.43
C GLY A 171 -14.94 -14.71 -1.33
N LYS A 172 -15.34 -14.37 -0.09
CA LYS A 172 -14.46 -14.42 1.09
C LYS A 172 -14.01 -15.85 1.41
N ASP A 173 -14.91 -16.82 1.33
CA ASP A 173 -14.62 -18.24 1.56
C ASP A 173 -13.65 -18.78 0.50
N LEU A 174 -13.85 -18.43 -0.78
CA LEU A 174 -12.89 -18.75 -1.85
C LEU A 174 -11.49 -18.16 -1.62
N MET A 175 -11.40 -16.97 -1.00
CA MET A 175 -10.11 -16.39 -0.64
C MET A 175 -9.46 -17.12 0.53
N VAL A 176 -10.25 -17.64 1.49
CA VAL A 176 -9.73 -18.50 2.56
C VAL A 176 -9.14 -19.78 1.98
N GLU A 177 -9.82 -20.43 1.03
CA GLU A 177 -9.26 -21.58 0.31
C GLU A 177 -7.96 -21.20 -0.42
N TYR A 178 -7.95 -20.06 -1.11
CA TYR A 178 -6.77 -19.54 -1.80
C TYR A 178 -5.57 -19.37 -0.86
N LEU A 179 -5.79 -19.04 0.41
CA LEU A 179 -4.72 -18.87 1.39
C LEU A 179 -3.98 -20.17 1.72
N PHE A 180 -4.64 -21.33 1.57
CA PHE A 180 -4.13 -22.63 2.01
C PHE A 180 -3.87 -23.63 0.88
N GLU A 181 -4.43 -23.41 -0.30
CA GLU A 181 -4.29 -24.32 -1.43
C GLU A 181 -3.25 -23.82 -2.44
N GLU A 182 -2.46 -24.73 -3.01
CA GLU A 182 -1.61 -24.43 -4.16
C GLU A 182 -2.50 -24.14 -5.37
N LYS A 183 -2.55 -22.87 -5.82
CA LYS A 183 -3.37 -22.46 -6.97
C LYS A 183 -2.52 -21.91 -8.13
N MET A 184 -3.17 -21.84 -9.29
CA MET A 184 -2.64 -21.47 -10.62
C MET A 184 -1.80 -20.19 -10.70
N VAL A 185 -1.90 -19.25 -9.75
CA VAL A 185 -1.10 -18.02 -9.77
C VAL A 185 0.00 -18.14 -8.72
N ALA A 186 1.23 -18.33 -9.21
CA ALA A 186 2.40 -18.45 -8.35
C ALA A 186 2.60 -17.17 -7.54
N VAL A 187 2.63 -17.31 -6.22
CA VAL A 187 3.07 -16.28 -5.30
C VAL A 187 4.58 -16.38 -5.16
N LYS A 188 5.31 -15.32 -5.50
CA LYS A 188 6.77 -15.29 -5.42
C LYS A 188 7.27 -14.57 -4.17
N ASN A 189 6.62 -13.47 -3.81
CA ASN A 189 7.05 -12.64 -2.69
C ASN A 189 6.49 -13.20 -1.36
N PRO A 190 7.34 -13.43 -0.34
CA PRO A 190 6.92 -14.03 0.92
C PRO A 190 5.93 -13.16 1.73
N TYR A 191 5.77 -11.87 1.40
CA TYR A 191 4.86 -10.95 2.08
C TYR A 191 3.46 -10.89 1.44
N SER A 192 3.23 -11.51 0.28
CA SER A 192 1.93 -11.47 -0.41
C SER A 192 0.84 -12.29 0.30
N LEU A 193 1.10 -13.54 0.66
CA LEU A 193 0.13 -14.35 1.41
C LEU A 193 -0.14 -13.80 2.83
N PRO A 194 0.87 -13.36 3.61
CA PRO A 194 0.62 -12.65 4.86
C PRO A 194 -0.25 -11.40 4.70
N MET A 195 -0.10 -10.66 3.59
CA MET A 195 -0.96 -9.52 3.31
C MET A 195 -2.42 -9.94 3.07
N LEU A 196 -2.66 -11.05 2.35
CA LEU A 196 -4.01 -11.61 2.18
C LEU A 196 -4.62 -12.04 3.52
N LEU A 197 -3.85 -12.74 4.36
CA LEU A 197 -4.27 -13.06 5.73
C LEU A 197 -4.63 -11.79 6.50
N ASN A 198 -3.81 -10.73 6.41
CA ASN A 198 -4.06 -9.49 7.13
C ASN A 198 -5.37 -8.80 6.69
N PHE A 199 -5.76 -8.90 5.42
CA PHE A 199 -7.10 -8.44 4.99
C PHE A 199 -8.22 -9.19 5.72
N MET A 200 -8.11 -10.53 5.80
CA MET A 200 -9.08 -11.37 6.51
C MET A 200 -9.13 -11.08 8.01
N LEU A 201 -7.98 -10.90 8.65
CA LEU A 201 -7.91 -10.61 10.09
C LEU A 201 -8.46 -9.23 10.46
N LEU A 202 -8.41 -8.28 9.52
CA LEU A 202 -8.96 -6.93 9.70
C LEU A 202 -10.45 -6.85 9.36
N GLU A 203 -11.04 -7.89 8.79
CA GLU A 203 -12.45 -7.94 8.44
C GLU A 203 -13.35 -7.91 9.68
N THR A 204 -14.36 -7.05 9.71
CA THR A 204 -15.25 -6.91 10.86
C THR A 204 -16.30 -8.01 10.96
N SER A 205 -16.68 -8.62 9.83
CA SER A 205 -17.66 -9.72 9.83
C SER A 205 -17.11 -11.03 10.41
N PHE A 206 -15.79 -11.18 10.50
CA PHE A 206 -15.17 -12.39 11.03
C PHE A 206 -15.11 -12.37 12.56
N SER A 207 -15.59 -13.45 13.19
CA SER A 207 -15.49 -13.62 14.63
C SER A 207 -14.03 -13.74 15.08
N ALA A 208 -13.75 -13.38 16.33
CA ALA A 208 -12.42 -13.53 16.90
C ALA A 208 -11.93 -14.99 16.86
N ASP A 209 -12.82 -15.96 17.06
CA ASP A 209 -12.48 -17.38 17.02
C ASP A 209 -12.13 -17.85 15.60
N LEU A 210 -12.86 -17.36 14.59
CA LEU A 210 -12.52 -17.61 13.18
C LEU A 210 -11.15 -17.01 12.83
N LYS A 211 -10.90 -15.76 13.24
CA LYS A 211 -9.60 -15.09 13.02
C LYS A 211 -8.45 -15.85 13.67
N MET A 212 -8.66 -16.35 14.89
CA MET A 212 -7.67 -17.16 15.60
C MET A 212 -7.42 -18.48 14.87
N SER A 213 -8.48 -19.18 14.47
CA SER A 213 -8.39 -20.44 13.71
C SER A 213 -7.64 -20.25 12.38
N LEU A 214 -7.98 -19.21 11.62
CA LEU A 214 -7.31 -18.87 10.36
C LEU A 214 -5.82 -18.59 10.57
N PHE A 215 -5.48 -17.78 11.57
CA PHE A 215 -4.08 -17.47 11.89
C PHE A 215 -3.30 -18.72 12.32
N LYS A 216 -3.87 -19.55 13.20
CA LYS A 216 -3.23 -20.79 13.65
C LYS A 216 -2.96 -21.74 12.48
N ARG A 217 -3.96 -21.94 11.63
CA ARG A 217 -3.81 -22.74 10.40
C ARG A 217 -2.73 -22.16 9.49
N PHE A 218 -2.70 -20.84 9.30
CA PHE A 218 -1.68 -20.16 8.49
C PHE A 218 -0.28 -20.35 9.05
N PHE A 219 -0.12 -20.23 10.35
CA PHE A 219 1.14 -20.44 11.03
C PHE A 219 1.68 -21.86 10.81
N THR A 220 0.81 -22.87 10.93
CA THR A 220 1.17 -24.29 10.77
C THR A 220 1.49 -24.65 9.32
N VAL A 221 0.69 -24.18 8.36
CA VAL A 221 0.86 -24.49 6.93
C VAL A 221 2.04 -23.71 6.33
N HIS A 222 2.17 -22.43 6.67
CA HIS A 222 3.15 -21.51 6.09
C HIS A 222 4.23 -21.12 7.10
N GLN A 223 5.00 -22.11 7.55
CA GLN A 223 5.96 -21.96 8.67
C GLN A 223 7.03 -20.89 8.42
N PHE A 224 7.48 -20.71 7.18
CA PHE A 224 8.56 -19.78 6.85
C PHE A 224 8.11 -18.38 6.44
N LEU A 225 6.79 -18.12 6.34
CA LEU A 225 6.30 -16.80 5.94
C LEU A 225 6.28 -15.82 7.13
N PRO A 226 6.49 -14.50 6.89
CA PRO A 226 6.34 -13.45 7.90
C PRO A 226 4.94 -13.43 8.53
N LYS A 227 4.87 -13.13 9.83
CA LYS A 227 3.64 -13.23 10.65
C LYS A 227 3.43 -12.04 11.58
N GLU A 228 4.37 -11.11 11.62
CA GLU A 228 4.46 -10.08 12.66
C GLU A 228 3.28 -9.11 12.61
N ASP A 229 2.87 -8.71 11.40
CA ASP A 229 1.70 -7.85 11.21
C ASP A 229 0.40 -8.58 11.60
N SER A 230 0.31 -9.88 11.30
CA SER A 230 -0.86 -10.73 11.63
C SER A 230 -1.02 -10.88 13.15
N VAL A 231 0.08 -11.15 13.86
CA VAL A 231 0.09 -11.19 15.33
C VAL A 231 -0.32 -9.84 15.90
N MET A 232 0.19 -8.74 15.36
CA MET A 232 -0.18 -7.39 15.81
C MET A 232 -1.66 -7.06 15.61
N ILE A 233 -2.26 -7.51 14.50
CA ILE A 233 -3.69 -7.37 14.27
C ILE A 233 -4.48 -8.12 15.34
N LEU A 234 -4.09 -9.37 15.64
CA LEU A 234 -4.77 -10.19 16.64
C LEU A 234 -4.61 -9.67 18.07
N VAL A 235 -3.42 -9.21 18.47
CA VAL A 235 -3.18 -8.60 19.78
C VAL A 235 -4.08 -7.39 19.99
N ARG A 236 -4.25 -6.55 18.95
CA ARG A 236 -5.16 -5.40 19.01
C ARG A 236 -6.62 -5.84 19.07
N ALA A 237 -7.01 -6.78 18.22
CA ALA A 237 -8.39 -7.30 18.15
C ALA A 237 -8.82 -7.98 19.47
N CYS A 238 -7.90 -8.68 20.13
CA CYS A 238 -8.14 -9.39 21.39
C CYS A 238 -7.72 -8.59 22.62
N SER A 239 -7.41 -7.29 22.49
CA SER A 239 -6.86 -6.47 23.60
C SER A 239 -7.73 -6.43 24.86
N ASN A 240 -9.03 -6.75 24.76
CA ASN A 240 -9.95 -6.82 25.89
C ASN A 240 -10.27 -8.24 26.35
N ASP A 241 -9.65 -9.27 25.78
CA ASP A 241 -9.91 -10.68 26.04
C ASP A 241 -8.62 -11.41 26.44
N ALA A 242 -8.38 -11.48 27.75
CA ALA A 242 -7.18 -12.09 28.32
C ALA A 242 -7.04 -13.58 27.97
N TYR A 243 -8.16 -14.30 27.86
CA TYR A 243 -8.16 -15.71 27.50
C TYR A 243 -7.64 -15.90 26.06
N ARG A 244 -8.16 -15.14 25.10
CA ARG A 244 -7.71 -15.21 23.70
C ARG A 244 -6.29 -14.70 23.51
N LEU A 245 -5.85 -13.71 24.30
CA LEU A 245 -4.45 -13.29 24.29
C LEU A 245 -3.51 -14.39 24.79
N ASN A 246 -3.87 -15.07 25.89
CA ASN A 246 -3.10 -16.22 26.37
C ASN A 246 -3.06 -17.36 25.35
N ASP A 247 -4.18 -17.66 24.69
CA ASP A 247 -4.23 -18.66 23.63
C ASP A 247 -3.33 -18.28 22.43
N LEU A 248 -3.34 -17.01 22.02
CA LEU A 248 -2.47 -16.50 20.96
C LEU A 248 -0.99 -16.63 21.32
N PHE A 249 -0.60 -16.15 22.51
CA PHE A 249 0.80 -16.20 22.95
C PHE A 249 1.26 -17.64 23.20
N GLY A 250 0.39 -18.50 23.75
CA GLY A 250 0.65 -19.93 23.92
C GLY A 250 0.87 -20.64 22.59
N PHE A 251 0.09 -20.30 21.58
CA PHE A 251 0.23 -20.89 20.26
C PHE A 251 1.46 -20.39 19.49
N CYS A 252 1.73 -19.08 19.51
CA CYS A 252 2.92 -18.52 18.87
C CYS A 252 4.22 -19.02 19.50
N GLY A 253 4.14 -19.56 20.73
CA GLY A 253 5.26 -19.89 21.57
C GLY A 253 6.19 -18.69 21.80
N ASP A 254 7.33 -18.95 22.41
CA ASP A 254 8.38 -17.95 22.61
C ASP A 254 9.15 -17.59 21.31
N PHE A 255 8.90 -18.35 20.23
CA PHE A 255 9.67 -18.29 18.98
C PHE A 255 9.37 -17.03 18.15
N SER A 256 8.10 -16.64 18.02
CA SER A 256 7.75 -15.45 17.23
C SER A 256 7.96 -14.13 17.98
N LEU A 257 7.78 -14.15 19.31
CA LEU A 257 7.84 -12.95 20.14
C LEU A 257 9.24 -12.45 20.40
N SER A 258 10.27 -13.30 20.34
CA SER A 258 11.68 -12.93 20.52
C SER A 258 12.29 -12.32 19.25
N GLU A 259 11.81 -12.73 18.08
CA GLU A 259 12.23 -12.23 16.76
C GLU A 259 11.45 -10.98 16.31
N MET A 260 10.35 -10.64 17.00
CA MET A 260 9.59 -9.42 16.71
C MET A 260 10.46 -8.17 16.85
N SER A 261 10.35 -7.31 15.83
CA SER A 261 11.00 -6.00 15.85
C SER A 261 10.59 -5.17 17.07
N PRO A 262 11.46 -4.30 17.61
CA PRO A 262 11.16 -3.48 18.79
C PRO A 262 9.88 -2.64 18.66
N ARG A 263 9.55 -2.19 17.45
CA ARG A 263 8.34 -1.40 17.16
C ARG A 263 7.04 -2.18 17.36
N ILE A 264 7.10 -3.50 17.19
CA ILE A 264 5.98 -4.43 17.32
C ILE A 264 5.93 -4.96 18.77
N PHE A 265 7.10 -5.18 19.37
CA PHE A 265 7.21 -5.67 20.72
C PHE A 265 6.66 -4.70 21.79
N GLN A 266 6.82 -3.39 21.62
CA GLN A 266 6.37 -2.40 22.61
C GLN A 266 4.84 -2.41 22.87
N PRO A 267 3.98 -2.37 21.83
CA PRO A 267 2.54 -2.56 22.02
C PRO A 267 2.17 -3.90 22.67
N VAL A 268 2.85 -4.98 22.29
CA VAL A 268 2.61 -6.33 22.85
C VAL A 268 2.98 -6.36 24.33
N LYS A 269 4.14 -5.82 24.70
CA LYS A 269 4.60 -5.65 26.09
C LYS A 269 3.61 -4.84 26.92
N LYS A 270 3.07 -3.75 26.37
CA LYS A 270 2.06 -2.93 27.05
C LYS A 270 0.82 -3.74 27.39
N VAL A 271 0.26 -4.45 26.41
CA VAL A 271 -0.94 -5.29 26.63
C VAL A 271 -0.66 -6.43 27.61
N PHE A 272 0.52 -7.07 27.50
CA PHE A 272 0.93 -8.16 28.39
C PHE A 272 1.02 -7.69 29.87
N ASN A 273 1.62 -6.53 30.09
CA ASN A 273 1.77 -5.94 31.44
C ASN A 273 0.44 -5.44 32.01
N GLU A 274 -0.40 -4.79 31.19
CA GLU A 274 -1.70 -4.23 31.64
C GLU A 274 -2.71 -5.32 32.02
N LYS A 275 -2.61 -6.51 31.41
CA LYS A 275 -3.58 -7.59 31.60
C LYS A 275 -3.14 -8.65 32.61
N GLN A 276 -2.01 -8.45 33.30
CA GLN A 276 -1.45 -9.39 34.27
C GLN A 276 -1.48 -10.84 33.77
N LEU A 277 -1.11 -11.04 32.50
CA LEU A 277 -1.04 -12.38 31.92
C LEU A 277 0.00 -13.19 32.69
N ASP A 278 -0.30 -14.47 32.94
CA ASP A 278 0.51 -15.31 33.82
C ASP A 278 1.95 -15.42 33.29
N GLN A 279 2.88 -14.78 33.99
CA GLN A 279 4.30 -14.76 33.63
C GLN A 279 4.93 -16.15 33.71
N GLY A 280 4.38 -17.04 34.56
CA GLY A 280 4.82 -18.43 34.66
C GLY A 280 4.48 -19.26 33.41
N SER A 281 3.43 -18.87 32.70
CA SER A 281 3.00 -19.50 31.45
C SER A 281 3.80 -19.00 30.22
N PHE A 282 4.53 -17.88 30.33
CA PHE A 282 5.29 -17.27 29.21
C PHE A 282 6.68 -16.75 29.65
N PRO A 283 7.59 -17.66 30.09
CA PRO A 283 8.83 -17.27 30.76
C PRO A 283 9.81 -16.48 29.89
N LEU A 284 9.90 -16.74 28.57
CA LEU A 284 10.82 -15.97 27.70
C LEU A 284 10.24 -14.61 27.30
N LEU A 285 8.91 -14.50 27.13
CA LEU A 285 8.25 -13.20 26.95
C LEU A 285 8.44 -12.33 28.20
N ALA A 286 8.21 -12.89 29.40
CA ALA A 286 8.47 -12.21 30.67
C ALA A 286 9.95 -11.80 30.81
N ALA A 287 10.89 -12.69 30.47
CA ALA A 287 12.32 -12.38 30.49
C ALA A 287 12.70 -11.23 29.53
N ARG A 288 12.13 -11.19 28.31
CA ARG A 288 12.36 -10.10 27.34
C ARG A 288 11.72 -8.77 27.77
N ILE A 289 10.55 -8.83 28.41
CA ILE A 289 9.89 -7.66 29.01
C ILE A 289 10.75 -7.07 30.14
N ASN A 290 11.27 -7.94 31.01
CA ASN A 290 12.11 -7.56 32.15
C ASN A 290 13.49 -7.06 31.73
N SER A 291 14.09 -7.61 30.67
CA SER A 291 15.38 -7.14 30.13
C SER A 291 15.29 -5.82 29.34
N SER A 292 14.09 -5.43 28.88
CA SER A 292 13.85 -4.15 28.20
C SER A 292 13.39 -3.04 29.14
N THR A 293 13.27 -3.30 30.44
CA THR A 293 13.04 -2.29 31.50
C THR A 293 14.30 -1.90 32.27
N SER A 294 15.42 -2.57 32.04
CA SER A 294 16.71 -2.36 32.73
C SER A 294 17.62 -1.30 32.08
N HIS A 295 17.08 -0.40 31.25
CA HIS A 295 17.78 0.72 30.63
C HIS A 295 17.04 2.03 30.81
#